data_AF-A0A973GSV5-F1
#
_entry.id   AF-A0A973GSV5-F1
#
_cell.length_a   1.000
_cell.length_b   1.000
_cell.length_c   1.000
_cell.angle_alpha   90.00
_cell.angle_beta   90.00
_cell.angle_gamma   90.00
#
_symmetry.space_group_name_H-M   'P 1'
#
loop_
_entity.id
_entity.type
_entity.pdbx_description
1 polymer ?
#
loop_
_entity_poly.entity_id
_entity_poly.type
_entity_poly.pdbx_seq_one_letter_code
_entity_poly.pdbx_strand_id
1 'polypeptide(L)'
;YKLTRRKLSDQNKLEILTGLDTTIDWKNTGDNSYDGEKLKLLVHDESGKWERPNNILNNWRVTKTCVRLGSRIIGKCMMGSTSNSLDKGGDNFKTLYNDSDVTKRNANGQTRSGLYSLFIPMEWNYEGFIDAYGVPVFNTPKEPTFGPHGDPIEIGVIEHWNNEADGLKGDQDALNEYYRQFPRTEEHAFRDETQNSIFNLAKIYEQIDYNDDLRNSAVITRGSFQWQNGVKDSKVIFSPNPQGRFLITWTPPAHMQNKQIIKNGLKYPGNEHIGAFGCDSYDISGTTDNRGSKGALHGLTKFSMEDAPPSTFFLEYVSRPPTAEIFFEDVLMACVFYGMPILAENNKPRLLYYFKRRGYRGYSMNRPDKVWNKLSITEKEIGGVPNSSEDMKQAHAAAIEMYIDKHVGLKEDGDYGTMYFTDTLNDWAKFDINNRTKYDAAISSGLAIMACNKDLYRPNAPTQKASINLTIARYSQSGTTSEIIKT
;
A
#
# COMPACT_ATOMS: atom_id res chain seq x y z
N TYR A 1 -20.28 15.88 -37.54
CA TYR A 1 -20.58 16.42 -38.89
C TYR A 1 -22.08 16.69 -39.00
N LYS A 2 -22.49 17.93 -39.28
CA LYS A 2 -23.87 18.30 -39.56
C LYS A 2 -23.94 18.77 -41.01
N LEU A 3 -24.23 17.85 -41.93
CA LEU A 3 -24.36 18.15 -43.36
C LEU A 3 -25.62 17.49 -43.89
N THR A 4 -26.72 18.23 -43.89
CA THR A 4 -27.84 18.02 -44.82
C THR A 4 -28.58 19.33 -45.04
N ARG A 5 -28.02 20.17 -45.91
CA ARG A 5 -28.81 21.06 -46.76
C ARG A 5 -28.30 20.94 -48.18
N ARG A 6 -28.87 19.99 -48.92
CA ARG A 6 -28.95 20.12 -50.38
C ARG A 6 -30.29 20.76 -50.69
N LYS A 7 -30.28 22.08 -50.87
CA LYS A 7 -31.21 22.71 -51.83
C LYS A 7 -30.68 22.34 -53.21
N LEU A 8 -31.41 21.52 -53.97
CA LEU A 8 -31.53 21.60 -55.43
C LEU A 8 -32.42 20.45 -55.96
N SER A 9 -33.30 20.82 -56.88
CA SER A 9 -34.20 20.04 -57.76
C SER A 9 -35.59 19.59 -57.23
N ASP A 10 -36.59 20.21 -57.86
CA ASP A 10 -37.99 19.86 -58.12
C ASP A 10 -39.02 19.60 -56.99
N GLN A 11 -40.01 20.51 -56.97
CA GLN A 11 -41.13 20.64 -56.05
C GLN A 11 -42.21 19.54 -56.10
N ASN A 12 -41.96 18.31 -56.56
CA ASN A 12 -43.09 17.36 -56.70
C ASN A 12 -42.88 15.86 -56.45
N LYS A 13 -41.79 15.41 -55.83
CA LYS A 13 -41.76 14.06 -55.22
C LYS A 13 -40.99 14.08 -53.90
N LEU A 14 -41.68 13.81 -52.80
CA LEU A 14 -41.07 13.34 -51.56
C LEU A 14 -40.45 11.97 -51.85
N GLU A 15 -39.17 11.93 -52.23
CA GLU A 15 -38.40 10.70 -52.14
C GLU A 15 -38.31 10.33 -50.67
N ILE A 16 -39.03 9.28 -50.27
CA ILE A 16 -38.85 8.63 -48.98
C ILE A 16 -37.45 8.01 -49.02
N LEU A 17 -36.47 8.71 -48.46
CA LEU A 17 -35.15 8.15 -48.19
C LEU A 17 -35.33 7.03 -47.16
N THR A 18 -35.34 5.78 -47.62
CA THR A 18 -35.23 4.58 -46.78
C THR A 18 -33.81 4.50 -46.21
N GLY A 19 -33.55 5.25 -45.14
CA GLY A 19 -32.38 5.12 -44.28
C GLY A 19 -32.69 4.34 -43.00
N LEU A 20 -31.66 3.86 -42.31
CA LEU A 20 -31.76 3.10 -41.05
C LEU A 20 -32.22 3.93 -39.82
N ASP A 21 -32.70 5.16 -40.04
CA ASP A 21 -33.11 6.15 -39.00
C ASP A 21 -32.16 6.18 -37.78
N THR A 22 -30.86 6.06 -38.05
CA THR A 22 -29.80 6.04 -37.03
C THR A 22 -29.00 7.32 -37.13
N THR A 23 -28.88 8.03 -36.01
CA THR A 23 -28.08 9.25 -35.90
C THR A 23 -26.91 9.01 -34.95
N ILE A 24 -25.72 9.47 -35.36
CA ILE A 24 -24.53 9.53 -34.50
C ILE A 24 -24.20 11.00 -34.32
N ASP A 25 -24.09 11.43 -33.07
CA ASP A 25 -23.68 12.77 -32.69
C ASP A 25 -22.52 12.73 -31.69
N TRP A 26 -22.09 13.91 -31.25
CA TRP A 26 -21.02 14.06 -30.27
C TRP A 26 -21.33 15.24 -29.35
N LYS A 27 -20.86 15.18 -28.11
CA LYS A 27 -20.89 16.26 -27.13
C LYS A 27 -19.53 16.38 -26.46
N ASN A 28 -19.18 17.60 -26.05
CA ASN A 28 -17.99 17.83 -25.24
C ASN A 28 -18.12 17.11 -23.89
N THR A 29 -16.96 16.79 -23.30
CA THR A 29 -16.85 16.32 -21.93
C THR A 29 -17.56 17.28 -20.96
N GLY A 30 -18.48 16.75 -20.18
CA GLY A 30 -19.26 17.53 -19.21
C GLY A 30 -20.16 16.65 -18.37
N ASP A 31 -20.36 17.01 -17.11
CA ASP A 31 -21.11 16.20 -16.14
C ASP A 31 -22.56 15.91 -16.59
N ASN A 32 -23.20 16.83 -17.33
CA ASN A 32 -24.58 16.68 -17.81
C ASN A 32 -24.68 16.39 -19.33
N SER A 33 -23.57 16.04 -19.98
CA SER A 33 -23.60 15.70 -21.40
C SER A 33 -24.49 14.47 -21.62
N TYR A 34 -25.45 14.62 -22.54
CA TYR A 34 -26.50 13.64 -22.88
C TYR A 34 -27.64 13.46 -21.87
N ASP A 35 -27.74 14.29 -20.84
CA ASP A 35 -28.88 14.23 -19.92
C ASP A 35 -30.23 14.33 -20.66
N GLY A 36 -31.17 13.45 -20.32
CA GLY A 36 -32.51 13.40 -20.88
C GLY A 36 -32.66 12.66 -22.23
N GLU A 37 -31.58 12.15 -22.82
CA GLU A 37 -31.63 11.44 -24.11
C GLU A 37 -31.71 9.92 -23.94
N LYS A 38 -32.31 9.22 -24.91
CA LYS A 38 -32.31 7.75 -24.95
C LYS A 38 -31.28 7.29 -25.97
N LEU A 39 -30.24 6.61 -25.49
CA LEU A 39 -29.10 6.22 -26.32
C LEU A 39 -29.09 4.72 -26.55
N LYS A 40 -28.85 4.31 -27.81
CA LYS A 40 -28.63 2.90 -28.18
C LYS A 40 -27.19 2.48 -27.89
N LEU A 41 -26.24 3.34 -28.18
CA LEU A 41 -24.82 3.17 -27.91
C LEU A 41 -24.27 4.51 -27.41
N LEU A 42 -23.54 4.46 -26.30
CA LEU A 42 -22.74 5.56 -25.78
C LEU A 42 -21.28 5.13 -25.83
N VAL A 43 -20.42 5.96 -26.42
CA VAL A 43 -18.98 5.71 -26.45
C VAL A 43 -18.32 6.85 -25.71
N HIS A 44 -17.68 6.51 -24.59
CA HIS A 44 -16.78 7.41 -23.91
C HIS A 44 -15.35 7.09 -24.31
N ASP A 45 -14.67 8.11 -24.79
CA ASP A 45 -13.25 8.08 -25.10
C ASP A 45 -12.46 8.78 -23.99
N GLU A 46 -11.25 8.30 -23.72
CA GLU A 46 -10.32 8.79 -22.70
C GLU A 46 -10.95 9.09 -21.32
N SER A 47 -11.82 8.19 -20.85
CA SER A 47 -12.61 8.39 -19.62
C SER A 47 -11.79 8.47 -18.33
N GLY A 48 -10.58 7.93 -18.35
CA GLY A 48 -9.57 7.97 -17.29
C GLY A 48 -8.79 9.28 -17.23
N LYS A 49 -9.04 10.22 -18.15
CA LYS A 49 -8.36 11.51 -18.23
C LYS A 49 -9.26 12.71 -17.92
N TRP A 50 -10.44 12.46 -17.34
CA TRP A 50 -11.38 13.50 -17.00
C TRP A 50 -10.94 14.26 -15.74
N GLU A 51 -10.41 15.46 -15.94
CA GLU A 51 -9.94 16.34 -14.88
C GLU A 51 -11.02 17.29 -14.36
N ARG A 52 -10.78 17.84 -13.15
CA ARG A 52 -11.65 18.84 -12.54
C ARG A 52 -11.80 20.06 -13.47
N PRO A 53 -12.99 20.66 -13.57
CA PRO A 53 -14.17 20.45 -12.72
C PRO A 53 -15.04 19.24 -13.09
N ASN A 54 -14.80 18.60 -14.22
CA ASN A 54 -15.62 17.48 -14.68
C ASN A 54 -15.25 16.19 -13.95
N ASN A 55 -16.22 15.28 -13.80
CA ASN A 55 -15.99 14.02 -13.14
C ASN A 55 -16.76 12.89 -13.84
N ILE A 56 -16.02 11.86 -14.28
CA ILE A 56 -16.59 10.69 -14.94
C ILE A 56 -17.63 9.97 -14.08
N LEU A 57 -17.48 9.96 -12.75
CA LEU A 57 -18.47 9.38 -11.83
C LEU A 57 -19.77 10.19 -11.82
N ASN A 58 -19.70 11.52 -11.90
CA ASN A 58 -20.87 12.37 -11.99
C ASN A 58 -21.58 12.17 -13.32
N ASN A 59 -20.83 12.22 -14.42
CA ASN A 59 -21.39 11.99 -15.74
C ASN A 59 -22.03 10.60 -15.86
N TRP A 60 -21.35 9.55 -15.42
CA TRP A 60 -21.89 8.19 -15.52
C TRP A 60 -23.20 8.03 -14.74
N ARG A 61 -23.39 8.72 -13.61
CA ARG A 61 -24.67 8.71 -12.89
C ARG A 61 -25.82 9.25 -13.74
N VAL A 62 -25.56 10.24 -14.57
CA VAL A 62 -26.52 10.84 -15.51
C VAL A 62 -26.68 9.93 -16.73
N THR A 63 -25.60 9.63 -17.45
CA THR A 63 -25.63 8.91 -18.74
C THR A 63 -26.04 7.44 -18.61
N LYS A 64 -25.85 6.81 -17.43
CA LYS A 64 -26.42 5.50 -17.13
C LYS A 64 -27.94 5.47 -17.28
N THR A 65 -28.64 6.56 -16.97
CA THR A 65 -30.10 6.65 -17.14
C THR A 65 -30.49 6.77 -18.61
N CYS A 66 -29.59 7.27 -19.46
CA CYS A 66 -29.83 7.42 -20.90
C CYS A 66 -29.81 6.07 -21.63
N VAL A 67 -29.06 5.09 -21.11
CA VAL A 67 -28.98 3.72 -21.64
C VAL A 67 -29.86 2.73 -20.86
N ARG A 68 -30.62 3.19 -19.86
CA ARG A 68 -31.46 2.35 -18.99
C ARG A 68 -32.78 3.03 -18.63
N LEU A 69 -33.89 2.39 -19.00
CA LEU A 69 -35.24 2.80 -18.62
C LEU A 69 -35.79 1.87 -17.54
N GLY A 70 -35.78 2.33 -16.27
CA GLY A 70 -36.18 1.50 -15.14
C GLY A 70 -35.27 0.27 -14.99
N SER A 71 -35.84 -0.94 -15.03
CA SER A 71 -35.08 -2.20 -15.02
C SER A 71 -34.56 -2.60 -16.41
N ARG A 72 -35.06 -1.98 -17.49
CA ARG A 72 -34.74 -2.37 -18.86
C ARG A 72 -33.49 -1.63 -19.35
N ILE A 73 -32.46 -2.40 -19.71
CA ILE A 73 -31.30 -1.88 -20.44
C ILE A 73 -31.72 -1.68 -21.90
N ILE A 74 -31.67 -0.45 -22.37
CA ILE A 74 -32.10 -0.06 -23.73
C ILE A 74 -30.92 0.24 -24.66
N GLY A 75 -29.75 0.51 -24.08
CA GLY A 75 -28.49 0.75 -24.80
C GLY A 75 -27.28 0.16 -24.10
N LYS A 76 -26.10 0.36 -24.72
CA LYS A 76 -24.81 -0.07 -24.19
C LYS A 76 -23.85 1.11 -24.10
N CYS A 77 -22.92 1.04 -23.15
CA CYS A 77 -21.83 1.99 -23.04
C CYS A 77 -20.51 1.26 -23.28
N MET A 78 -19.66 1.80 -24.14
CA MET A 78 -18.26 1.42 -24.28
C MET A 78 -17.42 2.57 -23.70
N MET A 79 -16.50 2.25 -22.80
CA MET A 79 -15.74 3.24 -22.05
C MET A 79 -14.27 2.86 -22.11
N GLY A 80 -13.55 3.40 -23.09
CA GLY A 80 -12.13 3.15 -23.31
C GLY A 80 -11.27 4.26 -22.70
N SER A 81 -10.12 3.89 -22.14
CA SER A 81 -9.12 4.86 -21.69
C SER A 81 -7.80 4.19 -21.32
N THR A 82 -6.69 4.92 -21.49
CA THR A 82 -5.54 4.81 -20.58
C THR A 82 -5.81 5.65 -19.32
N SER A 83 -5.26 5.28 -18.17
CA SER A 83 -5.46 6.08 -16.95
C SER A 83 -4.41 7.19 -16.90
N ASN A 84 -4.83 8.41 -16.59
CA ASN A 84 -3.91 9.42 -16.06
C ASN A 84 -3.46 9.02 -14.63
N SER A 85 -2.55 9.81 -14.08
CA SER A 85 -2.23 9.80 -12.65
C SER A 85 -3.50 9.88 -11.80
N LEU A 86 -3.45 9.35 -10.56
CA LEU A 86 -4.66 9.21 -9.75
C LEU A 86 -5.26 10.57 -9.40
N ASP A 87 -4.41 11.57 -9.16
CA ASP A 87 -4.80 12.95 -8.87
C ASP A 87 -5.41 13.70 -10.07
N LYS A 88 -5.07 13.33 -11.31
CA LYS A 88 -5.60 13.91 -12.56
C LYS A 88 -6.75 13.11 -13.18
N GLY A 89 -7.67 12.68 -12.32
CA GLY A 89 -8.89 11.96 -12.74
C GLY A 89 -8.80 10.44 -12.74
N GLY A 90 -7.58 9.88 -12.65
CA GLY A 90 -7.37 8.43 -12.57
C GLY A 90 -8.06 7.77 -11.38
N ASP A 91 -8.13 8.42 -10.21
CA ASP A 91 -8.80 7.87 -9.02
C ASP A 91 -10.33 7.71 -9.20
N ASN A 92 -10.96 8.66 -9.90
CA ASN A 92 -12.38 8.56 -10.22
C ASN A 92 -12.65 7.39 -11.17
N PHE A 93 -11.78 7.21 -12.17
CA PHE A 93 -11.89 6.11 -13.13
C PHE A 93 -11.59 4.76 -12.48
N LYS A 94 -10.56 4.67 -11.62
CA LYS A 94 -10.25 3.49 -10.82
C LYS A 94 -11.43 3.07 -9.94
N THR A 95 -12.08 4.05 -9.30
CA THR A 95 -13.30 3.80 -8.53
C THR A 95 -14.41 3.22 -9.41
N LEU A 96 -14.63 3.80 -10.60
CA LEU A 96 -15.63 3.30 -11.54
C LEU A 96 -15.30 1.90 -12.07
N TYR A 97 -14.03 1.63 -12.34
CA TYR A 97 -13.51 0.33 -12.77
C TYR A 97 -13.77 -0.74 -11.70
N ASN A 98 -13.37 -0.49 -10.46
CA ASN A 98 -13.59 -1.40 -9.33
C ASN A 98 -15.08 -1.65 -9.04
N ASP A 99 -15.93 -0.64 -9.28
CA ASP A 99 -17.38 -0.75 -9.14
C ASP A 99 -18.05 -1.59 -10.24
N SER A 100 -17.29 -1.86 -11.30
CA SER A 100 -17.69 -2.64 -12.47
C SER A 100 -17.24 -4.10 -12.39
N ASP A 101 -16.65 -4.51 -11.26
CA ASP A 101 -16.23 -5.89 -10.99
C ASP A 101 -17.42 -6.85 -11.07
N VAL A 102 -17.39 -7.73 -12.07
CA VAL A 102 -18.46 -8.68 -12.37
C VAL A 102 -18.65 -9.75 -11.28
N THR A 103 -17.68 -9.94 -10.40
CA THR A 103 -17.76 -10.85 -9.24
C THR A 103 -18.57 -10.23 -8.09
N LYS A 104 -18.69 -8.90 -8.05
CA LYS A 104 -19.40 -8.13 -7.03
C LYS A 104 -20.72 -7.59 -7.56
N ARG A 105 -21.78 -8.41 -7.47
CA ARG A 105 -23.12 -8.04 -7.93
C ARG A 105 -24.09 -7.84 -6.77
N ASN A 106 -25.01 -6.89 -6.93
CA ASN A 106 -26.12 -6.70 -6.01
C ASN A 106 -27.17 -7.82 -6.16
N ALA A 107 -28.17 -7.83 -5.28
CA ALA A 107 -29.28 -8.79 -5.33
C ALA A 107 -30.09 -8.75 -6.64
N ASN A 108 -29.97 -7.68 -7.43
CA ASN A 108 -30.59 -7.53 -8.75
C ASN A 108 -29.67 -8.00 -9.90
N GLY A 109 -28.54 -8.65 -9.59
CA GLY A 109 -27.60 -9.21 -10.58
C GLY A 109 -26.75 -8.19 -11.34
N GLN A 110 -26.70 -6.93 -10.89
CA GLN A 110 -25.91 -5.85 -11.51
C GLN A 110 -24.69 -5.49 -10.65
N THR A 111 -23.61 -5.10 -11.32
CA THR A 111 -22.46 -4.44 -10.67
C THR A 111 -22.88 -3.09 -10.10
N ARG A 112 -22.08 -2.52 -9.19
CA ARG A 112 -22.40 -1.23 -8.54
C ARG A 112 -22.51 -0.12 -9.59
N SER A 113 -21.58 -0.09 -10.54
CA SER A 113 -21.59 0.84 -11.67
C SER A 113 -22.66 0.50 -12.72
N GLY A 114 -23.03 -0.78 -12.87
CA GLY A 114 -23.83 -1.29 -13.99
C GLY A 114 -23.02 -1.55 -15.27
N LEU A 115 -21.72 -1.24 -15.26
CA LEU A 115 -20.74 -1.58 -16.29
C LEU A 115 -19.99 -2.86 -15.91
N TYR A 116 -19.26 -3.43 -16.87
CA TYR A 116 -18.33 -4.53 -16.64
C TYR A 116 -16.91 -4.02 -16.82
N SER A 117 -16.05 -4.29 -15.85
CA SER A 117 -14.62 -4.02 -15.97
C SER A 117 -14.00 -5.00 -16.97
N LEU A 118 -13.10 -4.48 -17.82
CA LEU A 118 -12.30 -5.24 -18.76
C LEU A 118 -10.93 -4.57 -18.84
N PHE A 119 -9.88 -5.33 -18.55
CA PHE A 119 -8.51 -4.93 -18.75
C PHE A 119 -7.92 -5.72 -19.91
N ILE A 120 -7.32 -5.02 -20.87
CA ILE A 120 -6.63 -5.60 -22.02
C ILE A 120 -5.16 -5.21 -21.86
N PRO A 121 -4.27 -6.17 -21.55
CA PRO A 121 -2.83 -5.90 -21.50
C PRO A 121 -2.30 -5.41 -22.85
N MET A 122 -1.31 -4.53 -22.83
CA MET A 122 -0.74 -3.92 -24.04
C MET A 122 -0.21 -4.96 -25.04
N GLU A 123 0.26 -6.12 -24.58
CA GLU A 123 0.79 -7.17 -25.45
C GLU A 123 -0.24 -7.73 -26.44
N TRP A 124 -1.54 -7.47 -26.25
CA TRP A 124 -2.60 -7.90 -27.17
C TRP A 124 -2.82 -6.97 -28.36
N ASN A 125 -2.33 -5.73 -28.30
CA ASN A 125 -2.66 -4.69 -29.28
C ASN A 125 -1.51 -3.69 -29.54
N TYR A 126 -0.28 -4.05 -29.20
CA TYR A 126 0.88 -3.20 -29.46
C TYR A 126 1.25 -3.20 -30.95
N GLU A 127 1.22 -2.00 -31.55
CA GLU A 127 1.52 -1.81 -32.96
C GLU A 127 2.95 -2.26 -33.30
N GLY A 128 3.12 -2.93 -34.44
CA GLY A 128 4.41 -3.48 -34.87
C GLY A 128 4.73 -4.89 -34.34
N PHE A 129 3.92 -5.44 -33.43
CA PHE A 129 4.08 -6.82 -32.92
C PHE A 129 2.84 -7.68 -33.18
N ILE A 130 2.03 -7.30 -34.17
CA ILE A 130 0.91 -8.08 -34.65
C ILE A 130 1.35 -8.72 -35.96
N ASP A 131 1.14 -10.02 -36.14
CA ASP A 131 1.49 -10.71 -37.37
C ASP A 131 0.55 -10.39 -38.54
N ALA A 132 0.87 -10.88 -39.73
CA ALA A 132 0.07 -10.69 -40.94
C ALA A 132 -1.38 -11.24 -40.85
N TYR A 133 -1.70 -12.05 -39.84
CA TYR A 133 -3.03 -12.61 -39.60
C TYR A 133 -3.80 -11.87 -38.50
N GLY A 134 -3.23 -10.82 -37.91
CA GLY A 134 -3.85 -10.08 -36.82
C GLY A 134 -3.64 -10.70 -35.45
N VAL A 135 -2.68 -11.62 -35.29
CA VAL A 135 -2.36 -12.28 -34.02
C VAL A 135 -1.14 -11.61 -33.37
N PRO A 136 -1.22 -11.23 -32.08
CA PRO A 136 -0.07 -10.66 -31.37
C PRO A 136 1.07 -11.68 -31.20
N VAL A 137 2.30 -11.23 -31.47
CA VAL A 137 3.55 -11.97 -31.33
C VAL A 137 4.10 -11.74 -29.92
N PHE A 138 3.63 -12.54 -28.97
CA PHE A 138 3.99 -12.40 -27.55
C PHE A 138 5.48 -12.58 -27.27
N ASN A 139 6.03 -13.70 -27.75
CA ASN A 139 7.41 -14.10 -27.53
C ASN A 139 8.20 -13.97 -28.83
N THR A 140 9.51 -13.76 -28.71
CA THR A 140 10.42 -13.69 -29.85
C THR A 140 10.26 -14.90 -30.75
N PRO A 141 9.87 -14.68 -32.03
CA PRO A 141 9.49 -15.77 -32.92
C PRO A 141 10.72 -16.59 -33.33
N LYS A 142 10.57 -17.92 -33.37
CA LYS A 142 11.64 -18.83 -33.82
C LYS A 142 11.75 -18.93 -35.33
N GLU A 143 10.65 -18.61 -36.02
CA GLU A 143 10.55 -18.61 -37.48
C GLU A 143 10.31 -17.18 -37.96
N PRO A 144 10.76 -16.82 -39.18
CA PRO A 144 10.52 -15.51 -39.75
C PRO A 144 9.03 -15.15 -39.72
N THR A 145 8.69 -14.17 -38.91
CA THR A 145 7.31 -13.67 -38.73
C THR A 145 7.27 -12.25 -39.25
N PHE A 146 6.20 -11.90 -39.97
CA PHE A 146 6.04 -10.60 -40.60
C PHE A 146 4.74 -9.96 -40.15
N GLY A 147 4.75 -8.64 -39.99
CA GLY A 147 3.56 -7.86 -39.71
C GLY A 147 2.66 -7.67 -40.94
N PRO A 148 1.49 -7.02 -40.79
CA PRO A 148 0.55 -6.76 -41.87
C PRO A 148 1.14 -6.00 -43.07
N HIS A 149 2.19 -5.21 -42.83
CA HIS A 149 2.88 -4.41 -43.85
C HIS A 149 4.09 -5.12 -44.46
N GLY A 150 4.39 -6.36 -44.04
CA GLY A 150 5.55 -7.13 -44.51
C GLY A 150 6.84 -6.84 -43.76
N ASP A 151 6.81 -5.99 -42.72
CA ASP A 151 7.96 -5.73 -41.85
C ASP A 151 8.28 -6.96 -40.98
N PRO A 152 9.55 -7.38 -40.86
CA PRO A 152 9.93 -8.51 -40.03
C PRO A 152 9.78 -8.17 -38.54
N ILE A 153 9.22 -9.11 -37.78
CA ILE A 153 9.12 -9.05 -36.32
C ILE A 153 10.25 -9.92 -35.75
N GLU A 154 11.34 -9.28 -35.33
CA GLU A 154 12.53 -9.97 -34.84
C GLU A 154 12.49 -10.26 -33.34
N ILE A 155 11.74 -9.46 -32.58
CA ILE A 155 11.63 -9.54 -31.11
C ILE A 155 10.15 -9.58 -30.76
N GLY A 156 9.77 -10.37 -29.74
CA GLY A 156 8.40 -10.42 -29.25
C GLY A 156 8.03 -9.21 -28.40
N VAL A 157 6.76 -8.85 -28.36
CA VAL A 157 6.28 -7.66 -27.63
C VAL A 157 6.66 -7.66 -26.15
N ILE A 158 6.70 -8.84 -25.52
CA ILE A 158 7.07 -8.95 -24.09
C ILE A 158 8.54 -8.59 -23.87
N GLU A 159 9.43 -9.10 -24.74
CA GLU A 159 10.86 -8.81 -24.64
C GLU A 159 11.14 -7.35 -24.99
N HIS A 160 10.50 -6.82 -26.04
CA HIS A 160 10.58 -5.40 -26.38
C HIS A 160 10.16 -4.50 -25.20
N TRP A 161 9.02 -4.78 -24.59
CA TRP A 161 8.53 -4.01 -23.45
C TRP A 161 9.45 -4.10 -22.23
N ASN A 162 10.01 -5.28 -21.95
CA ASN A 162 10.98 -5.43 -20.86
C ASN A 162 12.25 -4.60 -21.13
N ASN A 163 12.74 -4.58 -22.37
CA ASN A 163 13.92 -3.79 -22.74
C ASN A 163 13.67 -2.28 -22.59
N GLU A 164 12.50 -1.79 -22.98
CA GLU A 164 12.09 -0.39 -22.78
C GLU A 164 11.98 -0.05 -21.29
N ALA A 165 11.30 -0.91 -20.51
CA ALA A 165 11.18 -0.74 -19.06
C ALA A 165 12.56 -0.74 -18.36
N ASP A 166 13.46 -1.64 -18.76
CA ASP A 166 14.83 -1.71 -18.25
C ASP A 166 15.64 -0.46 -18.60
N GLY A 167 15.46 0.09 -19.81
CA GLY A 167 16.09 1.34 -20.23
C GLY A 167 15.64 2.56 -19.41
N LEU A 168 14.41 2.52 -18.90
CA LEU A 168 13.82 3.60 -18.08
C LEU A 168 14.07 3.43 -16.58
N LYS A 169 14.71 2.35 -16.11
CA LYS A 169 15.02 2.16 -14.67
C LYS A 169 15.82 3.30 -14.04
N GLY A 170 16.57 4.06 -14.83
CA GLY A 170 17.30 5.26 -14.37
C GLY A 170 16.43 6.52 -14.21
N ASP A 171 15.22 6.54 -14.78
CA ASP A 171 14.26 7.65 -14.73
C ASP A 171 12.87 7.11 -14.32
N GLN A 172 12.62 7.12 -13.02
CA GLN A 172 11.42 6.52 -12.46
C GLN A 172 10.13 7.22 -12.90
N ASP A 173 10.18 8.52 -13.18
CA ASP A 173 9.01 9.27 -13.65
C ASP A 173 8.64 8.80 -15.04
N ALA A 174 9.64 8.68 -15.92
CA ALA A 174 9.46 8.11 -17.26
C ALA A 174 9.01 6.64 -17.21
N LEU A 175 9.57 5.82 -16.31
CA LEU A 175 9.18 4.41 -16.15
C LEU A 175 7.72 4.27 -15.68
N ASN A 176 7.29 5.06 -14.71
CA ASN A 176 5.91 5.03 -14.22
C ASN A 176 4.92 5.50 -15.30
N GLU A 177 5.29 6.52 -16.08
CA GLU A 177 4.51 6.95 -17.23
C GLU A 177 4.42 5.86 -18.30
N TYR A 178 5.55 5.20 -18.62
CA TYR A 178 5.60 4.08 -19.54
C TYR A 178 4.66 2.94 -19.13
N TYR A 179 4.66 2.58 -17.84
CA TYR A 179 3.74 1.56 -17.31
C TYR A 179 2.27 1.95 -17.40
N ARG A 180 1.92 3.23 -17.20
CA ARG A 180 0.53 3.71 -17.40
C ARG A 180 0.12 3.71 -18.86
N GLN A 181 1.03 4.06 -19.76
CA GLN A 181 0.77 4.11 -21.20
C GLN A 181 0.68 2.72 -21.82
N PHE A 182 1.56 1.81 -21.39
CA PHE A 182 1.66 0.44 -21.88
C PHE A 182 1.53 -0.57 -20.72
N PRO A 183 0.35 -0.66 -20.08
CA PRO A 183 0.16 -1.51 -18.93
C PRO A 183 0.04 -2.98 -19.32
N ARG A 184 0.67 -3.85 -18.54
CA ARG A 184 0.55 -5.31 -18.63
C ARG A 184 -0.34 -5.89 -17.53
N THR A 185 -0.52 -5.13 -16.44
CA THR A 185 -1.39 -5.46 -15.31
C THR A 185 -2.30 -4.27 -14.98
N GLU A 186 -3.39 -4.52 -14.26
CA GLU A 186 -4.24 -3.44 -13.74
C GLU A 186 -3.45 -2.48 -12.83
N GLU A 187 -2.46 -3.00 -12.10
CA GLU A 187 -1.61 -2.18 -11.23
C GLU A 187 -0.77 -1.19 -12.03
N HIS A 188 -0.14 -1.63 -13.12
CA HIS A 188 0.57 -0.73 -14.06
C HIS A 188 -0.35 0.40 -14.53
N ALA A 189 -1.59 0.05 -14.90
CA ALA A 189 -2.56 1.03 -15.40
C ALA A 189 -2.93 2.08 -14.35
N PHE A 190 -2.91 1.75 -13.06
CA PHE A 190 -3.34 2.64 -11.99
C PHE A 190 -2.20 3.14 -11.08
N ARG A 191 -0.95 3.17 -11.57
CA ARG A 191 0.20 3.75 -10.85
C ARG A 191 0.08 5.27 -10.71
N ASP A 192 0.51 5.82 -9.58
CA ASP A 192 0.41 7.25 -9.31
C ASP A 192 1.62 8.05 -9.80
N GLU A 193 1.47 9.37 -9.96
CA GLU A 193 2.60 10.28 -10.19
C GLU A 193 3.40 10.48 -8.90
N THR A 194 4.71 10.65 -9.02
CA THR A 194 5.69 10.70 -7.92
C THR A 194 5.61 11.95 -7.03
N GLN A 195 4.66 12.85 -7.27
CA GLN A 195 4.83 14.26 -6.90
C GLN A 195 4.68 14.61 -5.41
N ASN A 196 4.27 13.69 -4.53
CA ASN A 196 4.06 14.02 -3.11
C ASN A 196 4.59 13.00 -2.09
N SER A 197 5.13 11.86 -2.52
CA SER A 197 5.70 10.90 -1.57
C SER A 197 7.13 11.31 -1.24
N ILE A 198 7.43 11.39 0.06
CA ILE A 198 8.79 11.58 0.55
C ILE A 198 9.65 10.31 0.43
N PHE A 199 9.06 9.18 0.02
CA PHE A 199 9.74 7.89 -0.03
C PHE A 199 10.21 7.54 -1.44
N ASN A 200 11.20 6.64 -1.52
CA ASN A 200 11.69 6.11 -2.78
C ASN A 200 10.64 5.19 -3.43
N LEU A 201 9.82 5.78 -4.31
CA LEU A 201 8.75 5.09 -5.03
C LEU A 201 9.28 3.99 -5.95
N ALA A 202 10.50 4.13 -6.49
CA ALA A 202 11.11 3.10 -7.33
C ALA A 202 11.24 1.79 -6.57
N LYS A 203 11.88 1.81 -5.39
CA LYS A 203 12.04 0.64 -4.53
C LYS A 203 10.70 0.04 -4.11
N ILE A 204 9.72 0.90 -3.76
CA ILE A 204 8.38 0.45 -3.38
C ILE A 204 7.72 -0.31 -4.53
N TYR A 205 7.69 0.26 -5.74
CA TYR A 205 7.05 -0.39 -6.88
C TYR A 205 7.79 -1.64 -7.34
N GLU A 206 9.12 -1.62 -7.32
CA GLU A 206 9.94 -2.80 -7.61
C GLU A 206 9.60 -3.96 -6.66
N GLN A 207 9.38 -3.67 -5.37
CA GLN A 207 8.94 -4.65 -4.40
C GLN A 207 7.50 -5.13 -4.65
N ILE A 208 6.59 -4.23 -5.05
CA ILE A 208 5.22 -4.61 -5.42
C ILE A 208 5.24 -5.58 -6.61
N ASP A 209 5.98 -5.24 -7.66
CA ASP A 209 6.12 -6.09 -8.84
C ASP A 209 6.71 -7.46 -8.48
N TYR A 210 7.70 -7.50 -7.59
CA TYR A 210 8.24 -8.75 -7.07
C TYR A 210 7.19 -9.57 -6.28
N ASN A 211 6.38 -8.93 -5.45
CA ASN A 211 5.36 -9.61 -4.66
C ASN A 211 4.24 -10.20 -5.55
N ASP A 212 3.95 -9.56 -6.68
CA ASP A 212 2.90 -9.94 -7.63
C ASP A 212 3.30 -11.11 -8.54
N ASP A 213 4.60 -11.42 -8.68
CA ASP A 213 5.02 -12.64 -9.37
C ASP A 213 4.41 -13.87 -8.69
N LEU A 214 3.75 -14.73 -9.47
CA LEU A 214 3.01 -15.93 -9.05
C LEU A 214 3.81 -16.88 -8.15
N ARG A 215 5.14 -16.79 -8.19
CA ARG A 215 6.05 -17.58 -7.33
C ARG A 215 6.07 -17.10 -5.88
N ASN A 216 5.77 -15.83 -5.63
CA ASN A 216 5.91 -15.17 -4.33
C ASN A 216 4.58 -15.05 -3.57
N SER A 217 3.44 -15.33 -4.21
CA SER A 217 2.10 -15.25 -3.61
C SER A 217 1.86 -16.22 -2.44
N ALA A 218 2.71 -17.25 -2.28
CA ALA A 218 2.59 -18.27 -1.24
C ALA A 218 3.19 -17.89 0.13
N VAL A 219 3.82 -16.71 0.24
CA VAL A 219 4.54 -16.30 1.46
C VAL A 219 3.59 -15.81 2.57
N ILE A 220 2.42 -15.29 2.22
CA ILE A 220 1.50 -14.66 3.17
C ILE A 220 0.42 -15.65 3.62
N THR A 221 0.29 -15.83 4.93
CA THR A 221 -0.80 -16.59 5.54
C THR A 221 -1.83 -15.66 6.17
N ARG A 222 -3.09 -15.76 5.73
CA ARG A 222 -4.22 -15.05 6.34
C ARG A 222 -4.83 -15.84 7.49
N GLY A 223 -5.10 -15.20 8.62
CA GLY A 223 -5.68 -15.89 9.77
C GLY A 223 -6.16 -15.01 10.92
N SER A 224 -6.42 -15.68 12.05
CA SER A 224 -6.92 -15.07 13.28
C SER A 224 -6.20 -15.61 14.49
N PHE A 225 -5.94 -14.75 15.47
CA PHE A 225 -5.56 -15.16 16.82
C PHE A 225 -6.78 -15.42 17.66
N GLN A 226 -6.70 -16.42 18.53
CA GLN A 226 -7.75 -16.77 19.47
C GLN A 226 -7.16 -17.32 20.76
N TRP A 227 -7.81 -17.03 21.88
CA TRP A 227 -7.46 -17.66 23.15
C TRP A 227 -7.78 -19.15 23.12
N GLN A 228 -6.89 -19.96 23.67
CA GLN A 228 -7.06 -21.39 23.76
C GLN A 228 -8.35 -21.71 24.53
N ASN A 229 -9.20 -22.52 23.91
CA ASN A 229 -10.53 -22.88 24.43
C ASN A 229 -11.47 -21.69 24.68
N GLY A 230 -11.21 -20.52 24.07
CA GLY A 230 -12.00 -19.30 24.29
C GLY A 230 -11.82 -18.67 25.68
N VAL A 231 -10.90 -19.18 26.50
CA VAL A 231 -10.65 -18.67 27.86
C VAL A 231 -9.73 -17.46 27.77
N LYS A 232 -10.26 -16.26 28.02
CA LYS A 232 -9.48 -15.02 28.02
C LYS A 232 -8.25 -15.13 28.92
N ASP A 233 -7.15 -14.54 28.48
CA ASP A 233 -5.86 -14.52 29.19
C ASP A 233 -5.17 -15.89 29.35
N SER A 234 -5.61 -16.90 28.58
CA SER A 234 -4.94 -18.20 28.44
C SER A 234 -3.80 -18.15 27.40
N LYS A 235 -3.41 -19.28 26.81
CA LYS A 235 -2.48 -19.26 25.66
C LYS A 235 -3.20 -18.78 24.42
N VAL A 236 -2.55 -18.00 23.57
CA VAL A 236 -3.05 -17.62 22.26
C VAL A 236 -2.60 -18.65 21.24
N ILE A 237 -3.48 -19.00 20.31
CA ILE A 237 -3.17 -19.80 19.13
C ILE A 237 -3.48 -18.99 17.88
N PHE A 238 -2.66 -19.16 16.84
CA PHE A 238 -2.96 -18.66 15.51
C PHE A 238 -3.64 -19.77 14.70
N SER A 239 -4.66 -19.42 13.92
CA SER A 239 -5.33 -20.36 13.02
C SER A 239 -5.49 -19.72 11.64
N PRO A 240 -4.97 -20.35 10.57
CA PRO A 240 -5.23 -19.92 9.20
C PRO A 240 -6.73 -19.86 8.94
N ASN A 241 -7.19 -18.73 8.41
CA ASN A 241 -8.59 -18.43 8.19
C ASN A 241 -8.71 -17.43 7.04
N PRO A 242 -9.34 -17.80 5.90
CA PRO A 242 -9.54 -16.88 4.78
C PRO A 242 -10.32 -15.60 5.15
N GLN A 243 -11.17 -15.66 6.17
CA GLN A 243 -11.91 -14.51 6.71
C GLN A 243 -11.16 -13.78 7.84
N GLY A 244 -9.91 -14.17 8.10
CA GLY A 244 -9.04 -13.58 9.10
C GLY A 244 -8.76 -12.10 8.84
N ARG A 245 -8.37 -11.37 9.89
CA ARG A 245 -7.96 -9.96 9.80
C ARG A 245 -6.45 -9.75 9.81
N PHE A 246 -5.69 -10.81 10.07
CA PHE A 246 -4.24 -10.77 10.14
C PHE A 246 -3.65 -11.40 8.89
N LEU A 247 -2.62 -10.75 8.36
CA LEU A 247 -1.70 -11.32 7.40
C LEU A 247 -0.36 -11.53 8.12
N ILE A 248 0.21 -12.73 8.03
CA ILE A 248 1.51 -13.03 8.62
C ILE A 248 2.44 -13.66 7.57
N THR A 249 3.73 -13.36 7.68
CA THR A 249 4.81 -13.93 6.85
C THR A 249 5.77 -14.79 7.67
N TRP A 250 5.69 -14.70 9.01
CA TRP A 250 6.48 -15.52 9.91
C TRP A 250 5.71 -15.88 11.19
N THR A 251 5.90 -17.11 11.63
CA THR A 251 5.38 -17.63 12.91
C THR A 251 6.55 -18.12 13.76
N PRO A 252 6.71 -17.66 15.00
CA PRO A 252 7.80 -18.10 15.87
C PRO A 252 7.68 -19.60 16.20
N PRO A 253 8.80 -20.30 16.44
CA PRO A 253 8.79 -21.67 16.95
C PRO A 253 7.98 -21.80 18.25
N ALA A 254 7.43 -22.99 18.50
CA ALA A 254 6.51 -23.23 19.63
C ALA A 254 7.06 -22.85 21.02
N HIS A 255 8.38 -22.90 21.21
CA HIS A 255 9.03 -22.54 22.48
C HIS A 255 9.12 -21.01 22.71
N MET A 256 9.01 -20.21 21.64
CA MET A 256 8.98 -18.74 21.72
C MET A 256 7.56 -18.18 21.78
N GLN A 257 6.58 -18.94 21.27
CA GLN A 257 5.16 -18.54 21.32
C GLN A 257 4.67 -18.37 22.76
N ASN A 258 3.86 -17.34 23.01
CA ASN A 258 3.26 -17.05 24.32
C ASN A 258 4.28 -16.83 25.45
N LYS A 259 5.55 -16.56 25.13
CA LYS A 259 6.59 -16.33 26.13
C LYS A 259 6.34 -15.00 26.84
N GLN A 260 6.08 -15.08 28.14
CA GLN A 260 5.78 -13.93 28.98
C GLN A 260 6.52 -14.03 30.32
N ILE A 261 6.85 -12.88 30.90
CA ILE A 261 7.52 -12.75 32.19
C ILE A 261 6.57 -12.05 33.15
N ILE A 262 6.35 -12.61 34.34
CA ILE A 262 5.50 -11.98 35.36
C ILE A 262 6.41 -11.31 36.39
N LYS A 263 6.25 -10.00 36.57
CA LYS A 263 6.96 -9.22 37.61
C LYS A 263 5.95 -8.38 38.38
N ASN A 264 5.91 -8.53 39.70
CA ASN A 264 5.01 -7.77 40.59
C ASN A 264 3.53 -7.81 40.16
N GLY A 265 3.04 -8.98 39.71
CA GLY A 265 1.66 -9.15 39.24
C GLY A 265 1.36 -8.58 37.85
N LEU A 266 2.33 -7.94 37.19
CA LEU A 266 2.21 -7.44 35.81
C LEU A 266 2.89 -8.40 34.83
N LYS A 267 2.26 -8.56 33.66
CA LYS A 267 2.78 -9.37 32.54
C LYS A 267 3.67 -8.52 31.62
N TYR A 268 4.81 -9.07 31.26
CA TYR A 268 5.81 -8.48 30.37
C TYR A 268 6.11 -9.42 29.19
N PRO A 269 6.49 -8.88 28.02
CA PRO A 269 6.89 -9.66 26.86
C PRO A 269 8.20 -10.44 27.13
N GLY A 270 8.26 -11.69 26.69
CA GLY A 270 9.45 -12.55 26.82
C GLY A 270 10.46 -12.42 25.66
N ASN A 271 10.06 -11.83 24.54
CA ASN A 271 10.81 -11.77 23.28
C ASN A 271 11.11 -10.32 22.85
N GLU A 272 11.29 -9.39 23.79
CA GLU A 272 11.60 -7.97 23.48
C GLU A 272 12.88 -7.78 22.63
N HIS A 273 13.83 -8.71 22.73
CA HIS A 273 15.08 -8.69 21.98
C HIS A 273 14.91 -9.12 20.50
N ILE A 274 13.82 -9.79 20.16
CA ILE A 274 13.57 -10.32 18.81
C ILE A 274 12.85 -9.30 17.94
N GLY A 275 11.88 -8.56 18.48
CA GLY A 275 11.01 -7.70 17.69
C GLY A 275 10.09 -6.82 18.52
N ALA A 276 9.30 -6.02 17.85
CA ALA A 276 8.28 -5.17 18.46
C ALA A 276 7.12 -4.90 17.50
N PHE A 277 6.00 -4.48 18.07
CA PHE A 277 4.82 -4.03 17.33
C PHE A 277 4.71 -2.51 17.32
N GLY A 278 4.16 -1.97 16.23
CA GLY A 278 3.68 -0.60 16.12
C GLY A 278 2.19 -0.58 15.87
N CYS A 279 1.46 0.34 16.50
CA CYS A 279 0.01 0.39 16.39
C CYS A 279 -0.55 1.81 16.29
N ASP A 280 -1.35 2.03 15.24
CA ASP A 280 -2.26 3.16 15.12
C ASP A 280 -3.66 2.70 15.56
N SER A 281 -4.12 3.25 16.68
CA SER A 281 -5.36 2.83 17.32
C SER A 281 -6.53 3.75 16.96
N TYR A 282 -7.75 3.42 17.42
CA TYR A 282 -8.91 4.32 17.36
C TYR A 282 -9.82 4.10 18.56
N ASP A 283 -10.45 5.17 19.03
CA ASP A 283 -11.26 5.14 20.25
C ASP A 283 -12.76 5.03 19.97
N ILE A 284 -13.24 5.42 18.79
CA ILE A 284 -14.67 5.56 18.49
C ILE A 284 -15.15 4.44 17.54
N SER A 285 -16.14 3.68 18.00
CA SER A 285 -16.69 2.52 17.26
C SER A 285 -17.65 2.88 16.13
N GLY A 286 -18.23 4.08 16.11
CA GLY A 286 -19.12 4.55 15.04
C GLY A 286 -18.78 5.97 14.60
N THR A 287 -18.66 6.19 13.29
CA THR A 287 -18.63 7.54 12.69
C THR A 287 -19.91 7.73 11.90
N THR A 288 -20.56 8.88 12.04
CA THR A 288 -21.80 9.24 11.30
C THR A 288 -21.59 9.27 9.79
N ASP A 289 -20.35 9.47 9.35
CA ASP A 289 -19.90 9.25 7.99
C ASP A 289 -19.11 7.93 7.95
N ASN A 290 -19.41 7.05 6.99
CA ASN A 290 -18.73 5.77 6.72
C ASN A 290 -17.22 5.90 6.33
N ARG A 291 -16.51 6.93 6.84
CA ARG A 291 -15.13 7.34 6.52
C ARG A 291 -14.25 7.55 7.76
N GLY A 292 -14.44 6.82 8.86
CA GLY A 292 -13.47 6.90 9.97
C GLY A 292 -12.27 5.98 9.74
N SER A 293 -11.10 6.38 10.24
CA SER A 293 -9.81 5.68 10.07
C SER A 293 -9.85 4.25 10.62
N LYS A 294 -9.04 3.36 10.03
CA LYS A 294 -8.96 1.95 10.41
C LYS A 294 -8.01 1.80 11.61
N GLY A 295 -8.12 0.68 12.33
CA GLY A 295 -7.06 0.30 13.28
C GLY A 295 -5.97 -0.46 12.54
N ALA A 296 -4.72 -0.11 12.81
CA ALA A 296 -3.58 -0.74 12.17
C ALA A 296 -2.55 -1.24 13.19
N LEU A 297 -1.97 -2.41 12.90
CA LEU A 297 -0.94 -3.05 13.72
C LEU A 297 0.08 -3.74 12.79
N HIS A 298 1.36 -3.44 13.01
CA HIS A 298 2.46 -4.08 12.30
C HIS A 298 3.45 -4.68 13.29
N GLY A 299 3.92 -5.89 12.98
CA GLY A 299 5.00 -6.54 13.69
C GLY A 299 6.29 -6.50 12.88
N LEU A 300 7.40 -6.07 13.50
CA LEU A 300 8.72 -6.03 12.89
C LEU A 300 9.74 -6.77 13.77
N THR A 301 10.55 -7.62 13.16
CA THR A 301 11.71 -8.24 13.81
C THR A 301 12.94 -7.36 13.72
N LYS A 302 13.86 -7.54 14.66
CA LYS A 302 15.19 -6.92 14.70
C LYS A 302 16.22 -7.96 14.32
N PHE A 303 17.45 -7.51 14.09
CA PHE A 303 18.58 -8.43 14.11
C PHE A 303 18.68 -9.08 15.50
N SER A 304 18.63 -10.41 15.53
CA SER A 304 18.79 -11.20 16.76
C SER A 304 19.50 -12.51 16.43
N MET A 305 20.11 -13.15 17.43
CA MET A 305 20.74 -14.47 17.28
C MET A 305 19.74 -15.62 17.46
N GLU A 306 18.45 -15.31 17.54
CA GLU A 306 17.36 -16.27 17.67
C GLU A 306 16.88 -16.71 16.28
N ASP A 307 16.09 -17.80 16.23
CA ASP A 307 15.46 -18.31 15.00
C ASP A 307 14.29 -17.41 14.54
N ALA A 308 14.62 -16.20 14.11
CA ALA A 308 13.71 -15.19 13.61
C ALA A 308 14.32 -14.45 12.41
N PRO A 309 13.52 -14.14 11.36
CA PRO A 309 14.03 -13.42 10.20
C PRO A 309 14.49 -12.02 10.62
N PRO A 310 15.66 -11.53 10.18
CA PRO A 310 16.12 -10.19 10.56
C PRO A 310 15.34 -9.11 9.81
N SER A 311 15.08 -7.99 10.49
CA SER A 311 14.50 -6.76 9.89
C SER A 311 13.30 -7.01 8.97
N THR A 312 12.39 -7.92 9.35
CA THR A 312 11.30 -8.37 8.48
C THR A 312 9.96 -8.04 9.11
N PHE A 313 9.08 -7.38 8.33
CA PHE A 313 7.69 -7.21 8.72
C PHE A 313 7.00 -8.58 8.70
N PHE A 314 6.61 -9.07 9.87
CA PHE A 314 6.08 -10.42 10.05
C PHE A 314 4.57 -10.49 10.20
N LEU A 315 3.92 -9.35 10.49
CA LEU A 315 2.48 -9.26 10.71
C LEU A 315 1.95 -7.91 10.23
N GLU A 316 0.83 -7.94 9.53
CA GLU A 316 -0.01 -6.80 9.16
C GLU A 316 -1.45 -7.05 9.61
N TYR A 317 -2.06 -6.02 10.19
CA TYR A 317 -3.49 -5.92 10.45
C TYR A 317 -3.92 -4.51 10.08
N VAL A 318 -4.86 -4.36 9.15
CA VAL A 318 -5.43 -3.05 8.76
C VAL A 318 -6.94 -3.21 8.61
N SER A 319 -7.69 -2.98 9.69
CA SER A 319 -9.13 -3.27 9.72
C SER A 319 -9.88 -2.45 10.76
N ARG A 320 -11.18 -2.25 10.51
CA ARG A 320 -12.11 -1.62 11.45
C ARG A 320 -13.23 -2.59 11.86
N PRO A 321 -13.03 -3.39 12.91
CA PRO A 321 -14.07 -4.27 13.42
C PRO A 321 -15.29 -3.49 13.96
N PRO A 322 -16.45 -4.17 14.15
CA PRO A 322 -17.69 -3.53 14.60
C PRO A 322 -17.57 -2.77 15.93
N THR A 323 -16.69 -3.21 16.82
CA THR A 323 -16.41 -2.55 18.09
C THR A 323 -14.92 -2.36 18.28
N ALA A 324 -14.53 -1.26 18.92
CA ALA A 324 -13.13 -1.00 19.24
C ALA A 324 -12.55 -2.05 20.20
N GLU A 325 -13.38 -2.67 21.05
CA GLU A 325 -12.92 -3.74 21.96
C GLU A 325 -12.46 -5.01 21.23
N ILE A 326 -13.08 -5.34 20.08
CA ILE A 326 -12.61 -6.45 19.23
C ILE A 326 -11.21 -6.14 18.72
N PHE A 327 -10.96 -4.91 18.27
CA PHE A 327 -9.63 -4.48 17.85
C PHE A 327 -8.63 -4.55 19.01
N PHE A 328 -9.01 -4.08 20.21
CA PHE A 328 -8.11 -4.13 21.38
C PHE A 328 -7.75 -5.58 21.77
N GLU A 329 -8.71 -6.50 21.70
CA GLU A 329 -8.46 -7.92 21.99
C GLU A 329 -7.59 -8.57 20.91
N ASP A 330 -7.85 -8.29 19.63
CA ASP A 330 -7.04 -8.76 18.49
C ASP A 330 -5.57 -8.33 18.65
N VAL A 331 -5.33 -7.05 18.95
CA VAL A 331 -3.98 -6.50 19.17
C VAL A 331 -3.30 -7.14 20.37
N LEU A 332 -4.03 -7.32 21.48
CA LEU A 332 -3.51 -7.97 22.68
C LEU A 332 -3.10 -9.42 22.41
N MET A 333 -3.96 -10.18 21.72
CA MET A 333 -3.68 -11.57 21.38
C MET A 333 -2.44 -11.70 20.49
N ALA A 334 -2.27 -10.83 19.49
CA ALA A 334 -1.07 -10.80 18.66
C ALA A 334 0.19 -10.53 19.50
N CYS A 335 0.17 -9.52 20.37
CA CYS A 335 1.30 -9.20 21.25
C CYS A 335 1.68 -10.38 22.16
N VAL A 336 0.67 -11.06 22.74
CA VAL A 336 0.88 -12.22 23.63
C VAL A 336 1.41 -13.42 22.85
N PHE A 337 0.85 -13.73 21.67
CA PHE A 337 1.30 -14.86 20.85
C PHE A 337 2.78 -14.76 20.49
N TYR A 338 3.23 -13.59 20.02
CA TYR A 338 4.63 -13.36 19.68
C TYR A 338 5.51 -13.07 20.91
N GLY A 339 4.91 -12.72 22.05
CA GLY A 339 5.62 -12.35 23.27
C GLY A 339 6.47 -11.08 23.11
N MET A 340 6.08 -10.15 22.24
CA MET A 340 6.83 -8.94 21.90
C MET A 340 6.10 -7.67 22.40
N PRO A 341 6.84 -6.59 22.73
CA PRO A 341 6.26 -5.33 23.17
C PRO A 341 5.58 -4.56 22.03
N ILE A 342 4.76 -3.56 22.39
CA ILE A 342 4.03 -2.70 21.45
C ILE A 342 4.29 -1.21 21.74
N LEU A 343 4.55 -0.44 20.69
CA LEU A 343 4.55 1.02 20.72
C LEU A 343 3.29 1.52 20.02
N ALA A 344 2.37 2.09 20.79
CA ALA A 344 1.12 2.64 20.28
C ALA A 344 1.04 4.16 20.50
N GLU A 345 0.26 4.83 19.66
CA GLU A 345 -0.06 6.24 19.82
C GLU A 345 -0.87 6.48 21.12
N ASN A 346 -0.47 7.48 21.91
CA ASN A 346 -1.10 7.78 23.19
C ASN A 346 -2.24 8.83 23.13
N ASN A 347 -2.45 9.48 21.98
CA ASN A 347 -3.55 10.44 21.78
C ASN A 347 -4.93 9.76 21.81
N LYS A 348 -4.97 8.45 21.54
CA LYS A 348 -6.17 7.60 21.56
C LYS A 348 -5.98 6.50 22.63
N PRO A 349 -6.08 6.84 23.92
CA PRO A 349 -5.49 6.03 24.99
C PRO A 349 -6.29 4.77 25.36
N ARG A 350 -7.47 4.51 24.78
CA ARG A 350 -8.33 3.40 25.23
C ARG A 350 -7.66 2.04 25.05
N LEU A 351 -6.89 1.85 23.98
CA LEU A 351 -6.08 0.64 23.78
C LEU A 351 -5.08 0.45 24.93
N LEU A 352 -4.38 1.51 25.33
CA LEU A 352 -3.37 1.45 26.40
C LEU A 352 -4.01 1.21 27.77
N TYR A 353 -5.16 1.83 28.04
CA TYR A 353 -5.94 1.54 29.25
C TYR A 353 -6.47 0.10 29.26
N TYR A 354 -6.84 -0.45 28.09
CA TYR A 354 -7.24 -1.84 27.96
C TYR A 354 -6.13 -2.80 28.39
N PHE A 355 -4.90 -2.58 27.89
CA PHE A 355 -3.71 -3.33 28.28
C PHE A 355 -3.46 -3.23 29.79
N LYS A 356 -3.52 -2.02 30.36
CA LYS A 356 -3.33 -1.79 31.79
C LYS A 356 -4.37 -2.54 32.64
N ARG A 357 -5.66 -2.40 32.31
CA ARG A 357 -6.77 -3.04 33.04
C ARG A 357 -6.68 -4.57 33.03
N ARG A 358 -6.17 -5.15 31.94
CA ARG A 358 -5.96 -6.59 31.78
C ARG A 358 -4.64 -7.10 32.38
N GLY A 359 -3.80 -6.24 32.97
CA GLY A 359 -2.51 -6.62 33.58
C GLY A 359 -1.32 -6.70 32.61
N TYR A 360 -1.48 -6.23 31.37
CA TYR A 360 -0.46 -6.22 30.31
C TYR A 360 0.22 -4.86 30.14
N ARG A 361 0.22 -4.01 31.18
CA ARG A 361 0.93 -2.72 31.11
C ARG A 361 2.40 -2.88 30.71
N GLY A 362 3.04 -3.98 31.09
CA GLY A 362 4.44 -4.28 30.75
C GLY A 362 4.71 -4.50 29.25
N TYR A 363 3.68 -4.75 28.45
CA TYR A 363 3.80 -4.85 26.98
C TYR A 363 3.84 -3.48 26.29
N SER A 364 3.22 -2.45 26.89
CA SER A 364 3.21 -1.09 26.34
C SER A 364 4.56 -0.41 26.55
N MET A 365 5.25 -0.13 25.45
CA MET A 365 6.51 0.61 25.47
C MET A 365 6.27 2.08 25.82
N ASN A 366 7.20 2.68 26.53
CA ASN A 366 7.24 4.14 26.63
C ASN A 366 7.94 4.71 25.40
N ARG A 367 7.65 5.97 25.09
CA ARG A 367 8.35 6.73 24.06
C ARG A 367 9.89 6.59 24.19
N PRO A 368 10.61 6.24 23.11
CA PRO A 368 12.05 5.93 23.17
C PRO A 368 12.92 7.18 23.34
N ASP A 369 12.37 8.36 23.04
CA ASP A 369 13.08 9.65 22.99
C ASP A 369 13.20 10.36 24.36
N LYS A 370 12.53 9.86 25.41
CA LYS A 370 12.62 10.43 26.76
C LYS A 370 13.04 9.41 27.80
N VAL A 371 13.97 9.81 28.65
CA VAL A 371 14.34 9.06 29.86
C VAL A 371 13.15 9.00 30.82
N TRP A 372 12.96 7.87 31.50
CA TRP A 372 11.84 7.59 32.41
C TRP A 372 11.49 8.76 33.36
N ASN A 373 12.50 9.41 33.92
CA ASN A 373 12.31 10.49 34.88
C ASN A 373 11.63 11.73 34.28
N LYS A 374 11.79 11.96 32.96
CA LYS A 374 11.21 13.08 32.22
C LYS A 374 9.84 12.77 31.59
N LEU A 375 9.30 11.58 31.81
CA LEU A 375 7.96 11.22 31.36
C LEU A 375 6.89 11.87 32.25
N SER A 376 5.80 12.31 31.61
CA SER A 376 4.58 12.75 32.29
C SER A 376 3.95 11.62 33.12
N ILE A 377 3.03 11.98 34.01
CA ILE A 377 2.30 11.03 34.86
C ILE A 377 1.56 10.01 33.98
N THR A 378 0.87 10.48 32.94
CA THR A 378 0.14 9.64 31.98
C THR A 378 1.07 8.71 31.20
N GLU A 379 2.20 9.22 30.67
CA GLU A 379 3.17 8.38 29.95
C GLU A 379 3.77 7.29 30.85
N LYS A 380 4.04 7.59 32.13
CA LYS A 380 4.46 6.58 33.12
C LYS A 380 3.35 5.55 33.35
N GLU A 381 2.11 6.02 33.45
CA GLU A 381 0.95 5.21 33.78
C GLU A 381 0.58 4.21 32.67
N ILE A 382 0.53 4.64 31.40
CA ILE A 382 -0.02 3.84 30.29
C ILE A 382 0.97 3.57 29.15
N GLY A 383 2.06 4.33 29.05
CA GLY A 383 3.06 4.23 27.99
C GLY A 383 2.63 4.93 26.71
N GLY A 384 3.14 4.45 25.58
CA GLY A 384 2.91 5.00 24.25
C GLY A 384 3.76 6.21 23.90
N VAL A 385 3.50 6.75 22.71
CA VAL A 385 4.19 7.92 22.14
C VAL A 385 3.18 8.96 21.63
N PRO A 386 3.42 10.27 21.87
CA PRO A 386 2.61 11.31 21.26
C PRO A 386 2.98 11.47 19.78
N ASN A 387 1.99 11.39 18.90
CA ASN A 387 2.21 11.48 17.45
C ASN A 387 2.02 12.91 16.88
N SER A 388 1.86 13.91 17.75
CA SER A 388 1.50 15.28 17.37
C SER A 388 2.69 16.24 17.22
N SER A 389 3.84 15.95 17.83
CA SER A 389 5.02 16.82 17.77
C SER A 389 5.73 16.71 16.42
N GLU A 390 6.12 17.84 15.84
CA GLU A 390 6.77 17.93 14.52
C GLU A 390 8.01 17.04 14.42
N ASP A 391 8.88 17.08 15.43
CA ASP A 391 10.09 16.23 15.51
C ASP A 391 9.76 14.73 15.45
N MET A 392 8.63 14.31 16.05
CA MET A 392 8.18 12.91 16.01
C MET A 392 7.65 12.53 14.64
N LYS A 393 6.97 13.46 13.93
CA LYS A 393 6.51 13.22 12.56
C LYS A 393 7.70 13.02 11.62
N GLN A 394 8.73 13.86 11.75
CA GLN A 394 9.96 13.75 10.96
C GLN A 394 10.73 12.47 11.30
N ALA A 395 10.88 12.15 12.59
CA ALA A 395 11.54 10.91 13.02
C ALA A 395 10.82 9.65 12.52
N HIS A 396 9.49 9.67 12.50
CA HIS A 396 8.65 8.60 11.98
C HIS A 396 8.82 8.43 10.46
N ALA A 397 8.76 9.54 9.71
CA ALA A 397 9.03 9.55 8.28
C ALA A 397 10.43 9.01 7.94
N ALA A 398 11.46 9.53 8.60
CA ALA A 398 12.84 9.09 8.41
C ALA A 398 13.05 7.60 8.77
N ALA A 399 12.31 7.08 9.74
CA ALA A 399 12.35 5.66 10.09
C ALA A 399 11.86 4.77 8.94
N ILE A 400 10.75 5.14 8.30
CA ILE A 400 10.18 4.44 7.15
C ILE A 400 11.12 4.57 5.95
N GLU A 401 11.61 5.78 5.66
CA GLU A 401 12.54 6.04 4.56
C GLU A 401 13.80 5.18 4.66
N MET A 402 14.42 5.14 5.85
CA MET A 402 15.60 4.30 6.09
C MET A 402 15.31 2.80 5.93
N TYR A 403 14.11 2.35 6.32
CA TYR A 403 13.72 0.96 6.12
C TYR A 403 13.52 0.63 4.64
N ILE A 404 12.84 1.51 3.90
CA ILE A 404 12.62 1.35 2.46
C ILE A 404 13.96 1.26 1.74
N ASP A 405 14.89 2.17 2.05
CA ASP A 405 16.18 2.18 1.38
C ASP A 405 17.00 0.90 1.62
N LYS A 406 16.86 0.26 2.79
CA LYS A 406 17.66 -0.93 3.12
C LYS A 406 17.00 -2.26 2.83
N HIS A 407 15.67 -2.32 2.85
CA HIS A 407 14.92 -3.58 2.97
C HIS A 407 13.75 -3.71 2.00
N VAL A 408 13.57 -2.78 1.06
CA VAL A 408 12.49 -2.78 0.07
C VAL A 408 13.07 -2.62 -1.33
N GLY A 409 12.54 -3.38 -2.28
CA GLY A 409 13.03 -3.44 -3.66
C GLY A 409 14.28 -4.31 -3.77
N LEU A 410 15.06 -4.11 -4.83
CA LEU A 410 16.34 -4.79 -5.01
C LEU A 410 17.38 -4.24 -4.03
N LYS A 411 17.93 -5.13 -3.18
CA LYS A 411 18.99 -4.79 -2.24
C LYS A 411 20.35 -4.79 -2.94
N GLU A 412 21.34 -4.18 -2.30
CA GLU A 412 22.75 -4.17 -2.76
C GLU A 412 23.31 -5.58 -3.00
N ASP A 413 22.82 -6.57 -2.25
CA ASP A 413 23.25 -7.97 -2.35
C ASP A 413 22.65 -8.72 -3.57
N GLY A 414 21.78 -8.08 -4.36
CA GLY A 414 21.12 -8.67 -5.52
C GLY A 414 19.82 -9.43 -5.21
N ASP A 415 19.48 -9.59 -3.93
CA ASP A 415 18.21 -10.16 -3.46
C ASP A 415 17.13 -9.08 -3.29
N TYR A 416 15.86 -9.47 -3.43
CA TYR A 416 14.72 -8.61 -3.11
C TYR A 416 14.45 -8.49 -1.61
N GLY A 417 13.84 -7.37 -1.22
CA GLY A 417 13.39 -7.10 0.14
C GLY A 417 12.34 -8.09 0.66
N THR A 418 12.16 -8.13 1.98
CA THR A 418 11.23 -9.04 2.68
C THR A 418 9.90 -8.38 3.05
N MET A 419 9.58 -7.26 2.40
CA MET A 419 8.33 -6.54 2.61
C MET A 419 7.23 -7.07 1.68
N TYR A 420 6.52 -8.10 2.12
CA TYR A 420 5.48 -8.77 1.33
C TYR A 420 4.10 -8.11 1.40
N PHE A 421 3.90 -7.12 2.27
CA PHE A 421 2.59 -6.52 2.50
C PHE A 421 2.30 -5.38 1.50
N THR A 422 1.66 -5.72 0.38
CA THR A 422 1.32 -4.81 -0.72
C THR A 422 0.41 -3.65 -0.30
N ASP A 423 -0.52 -3.86 0.64
CA ASP A 423 -1.37 -2.78 1.17
C ASP A 423 -0.52 -1.70 1.86
N THR A 424 0.45 -2.09 2.68
CA THR A 424 1.39 -1.13 3.31
C THR A 424 2.33 -0.46 2.30
N LEU A 425 2.82 -1.19 1.30
CA LEU A 425 3.67 -0.60 0.24
C LEU A 425 2.89 0.48 -0.53
N ASN A 426 1.64 0.22 -0.87
CA ASN A 426 0.75 1.20 -1.50
C ASN A 426 0.44 2.40 -0.58
N ASP A 427 0.31 2.18 0.73
CA ASP A 427 0.09 3.24 1.71
C ASP A 427 1.34 4.14 1.86
N TRP A 428 2.53 3.55 1.86
CA TRP A 428 3.81 4.29 1.78
C TRP A 428 3.94 5.07 0.48
N ALA A 429 3.59 4.48 -0.67
CA ALA A 429 3.68 5.15 -1.96
C ALA A 429 2.87 6.45 -2.00
N LYS A 430 1.78 6.54 -1.22
CA LYS A 430 0.90 7.71 -1.19
C LYS A 430 1.12 8.61 0.02
N PHE A 431 2.07 8.27 0.90
CA PHE A 431 2.21 8.90 2.20
C PHE A 431 2.56 10.39 2.09
N ASP A 432 1.70 11.23 2.68
CA ASP A 432 1.92 12.67 2.82
C ASP A 432 2.16 13.01 4.30
N ILE A 433 3.33 13.60 4.58
CA ILE A 433 3.74 14.01 5.93
C ILE A 433 2.80 15.05 6.54
N ASN A 434 2.15 15.88 5.71
CA ASN A 434 1.20 16.90 6.13
C ASN A 434 -0.18 16.30 6.43
N ASN A 435 -0.55 15.20 5.76
CA ASN A 435 -1.87 14.56 5.87
C ASN A 435 -1.82 13.08 6.26
N ARG A 436 -1.11 12.81 7.36
CA ARG A 436 -0.87 11.47 7.93
C ARG A 436 -2.13 10.68 8.31
N THR A 437 -3.25 11.36 8.56
CA THR A 437 -4.50 10.74 9.06
C THR A 437 -5.17 9.76 8.09
N LYS A 438 -4.76 9.76 6.82
CA LYS A 438 -5.30 8.84 5.80
C LYS A 438 -4.52 7.53 5.68
N TYR A 439 -3.34 7.44 6.29
CA TYR A 439 -2.34 6.40 6.02
C TYR A 439 -2.10 5.54 7.27
N ASP A 440 -3.13 4.84 7.73
CA ASP A 440 -3.10 4.08 9.00
C ASP A 440 -1.96 3.02 8.99
N ALA A 441 -1.67 2.41 7.84
CA ALA A 441 -0.63 1.39 7.71
C ALA A 441 0.77 2.00 7.80
N ALA A 442 0.99 3.17 7.20
CA ALA A 442 2.24 3.91 7.33
C ALA A 442 2.51 4.34 8.78
N ILE A 443 1.48 4.78 9.52
CA ILE A 443 1.64 5.17 10.92
C ILE A 443 2.06 3.99 11.78
N SER A 444 1.31 2.89 11.72
CA SER A 444 1.59 1.68 12.48
C SER A 444 2.93 1.04 12.13
N SER A 445 3.29 0.95 10.84
CA SER A 445 4.58 0.36 10.41
C SER A 445 5.77 1.22 10.82
N GLY A 446 5.69 2.55 10.71
CA GLY A 446 6.75 3.43 11.22
C GLY A 446 6.91 3.38 12.74
N LEU A 447 5.82 3.24 13.50
CA LEU A 447 5.89 2.99 14.95
C LEU A 447 6.61 1.66 15.27
N ALA A 448 6.41 0.62 14.46
CA ALA A 448 7.08 -0.66 14.64
C ALA A 448 8.59 -0.54 14.39
N ILE A 449 8.99 0.21 13.37
CA ILE A 449 10.40 0.52 13.07
C ILE A 449 11.02 1.30 14.23
N MET A 450 10.36 2.35 14.71
CA MET A 450 10.85 3.14 15.85
C MET A 450 10.97 2.32 17.14
N ALA A 451 10.01 1.44 17.41
CA ALA A 451 10.05 0.51 18.54
C ALA A 451 11.23 -0.47 18.43
N CYS A 452 11.54 -0.90 17.20
CA CYS A 452 12.68 -1.74 16.93
C CYS A 452 14.01 -1.01 17.15
N ASN A 453 14.09 0.22 16.68
CA ASN A 453 15.28 1.07 16.66
C ASN A 453 15.39 2.02 17.85
N LYS A 454 14.81 1.67 19.02
CA LYS A 454 14.73 2.54 20.21
C LYS A 454 16.05 3.21 20.63
N ASP A 455 17.19 2.58 20.35
CA ASP A 455 18.50 3.08 20.73
C ASP A 455 18.98 4.27 19.89
N LEU A 456 18.53 4.38 18.63
CA LEU A 456 18.80 5.54 17.76
C LEU A 456 18.14 6.83 18.27
N TYR A 457 17.04 6.70 19.00
CA TYR A 457 16.24 7.83 19.48
C TYR A 457 16.55 8.23 20.92
N ARG A 458 17.41 7.48 21.64
CA ARG A 458 17.75 7.83 23.02
C ARG A 458 18.48 9.17 23.03
N PRO A 459 18.12 10.11 23.93
CA PRO A 459 18.83 11.36 24.05
C PRO A 459 20.24 11.06 24.55
N ASN A 460 21.21 11.06 23.63
CA ASN A 460 22.61 10.97 23.97
C ASN A 460 22.99 12.24 24.72
N ALA A 461 23.20 12.13 26.04
CA ALA A 461 23.90 13.19 26.75
C ALA A 461 25.26 13.36 26.05
N PRO A 462 25.72 14.59 25.75
CA PRO A 462 27.05 14.80 25.22
C PRO A 462 28.04 14.27 26.26
N THR A 463 28.52 13.05 26.07
CA THR A 463 29.64 12.51 26.84
C THR A 463 30.85 13.32 26.45
N GLN A 464 31.18 14.34 27.24
CA GLN A 464 32.54 14.84 27.29
C GLN A 464 33.41 13.68 27.78
N LYS A 465 33.96 12.91 26.85
CA LYS A 465 35.06 11.99 27.16
C LYS A 465 36.20 12.90 27.60
N ALA A 466 36.40 13.05 28.91
CA ALA A 466 37.60 13.68 29.42
C ALA A 466 38.78 12.92 28.82
N SER A 467 39.64 13.63 28.07
CA SER A 467 40.92 13.06 27.64
C SER A 467 41.72 12.82 28.91
N ILE A 468 41.73 11.57 29.39
CA ILE A 468 42.65 11.19 30.45
C ILE A 468 44.03 11.28 29.80
N ASN A 469 44.80 12.31 30.14
CA ASN A 469 46.22 12.36 29.84
C ASN A 469 46.90 11.28 30.68
N LEU A 470 46.87 10.04 30.19
CA LEU A 470 47.70 8.96 30.69
C LEU A 470 49.13 9.26 30.24
N THR A 471 49.87 10.03 31.04
CA THR A 471 51.32 10.14 30.87
C THR A 471 51.92 8.81 31.32
N ILE A 472 52.03 7.86 30.40
CA ILE A 472 52.76 6.61 30.65
C ILE A 472 54.24 6.97 30.74
N ALA A 473 54.75 7.14 31.96
CA ALA A 473 56.16 7.41 32.19
C ALA A 473 57.00 6.27 31.62
N ARG A 474 57.84 6.58 30.63
CA ARG A 474 58.83 5.63 30.10
C ARG A 474 60.09 5.75 30.96
N TYR A 475 60.69 4.63 31.31
CA TYR A 475 61.93 4.60 32.09
C TYR A 475 63.08 4.11 31.21
N SER A 476 64.25 4.72 31.36
CA SER A 476 65.49 4.22 30.79
C SER A 476 66.19 3.30 31.78
N GLN A 477 66.73 2.19 31.29
CA GLN A 477 67.48 1.19 32.06
C GLN A 477 68.95 1.10 31.64
N SER A 478 69.52 2.17 31.10
CA SER A 478 70.92 2.23 30.65
C SER A 478 71.95 2.42 31.78
N GLY A 479 71.53 2.49 33.05
CA GLY A 479 72.40 2.69 34.21
C GLY A 479 72.03 1.81 35.41
N THR A 480 72.79 1.92 36.49
CA THR A 480 72.62 1.13 37.73
C THR A 480 71.33 1.42 38.50
N THR A 481 70.63 2.51 38.18
CA THR A 481 69.30 2.88 38.71
C THR A 481 68.39 3.33 37.56
N SER A 482 67.11 2.96 37.61
CA SER A 482 66.13 3.33 36.57
C SER A 482 65.77 4.81 36.65
N GLU A 483 65.89 5.53 35.53
CA GLU A 483 65.59 6.97 35.43
C GLU A 483 64.36 7.22 34.54
N ILE A 484 63.50 8.16 34.96
CA ILE A 484 62.33 8.57 34.17
C ILE A 484 62.79 9.33 32.92
N ILE A 485 62.35 8.89 31.75
CA ILE A 485 62.50 9.62 30.49
C ILE A 485 61.50 10.78 30.54
N LYS A 486 62.00 12.01 30.72
CA LYS A 486 61.17 13.22 30.61
C LYS A 486 60.82 13.42 29.13
N THR A 487 59.57 13.16 28.76
CA THR A 487 58.97 13.62 27.49
C THR A 487 58.49 15.05 27.60
#